data_AF-A0A0E4AXB7-F1
#
_entry.id   AF-A0A0E4AXB7-F1
#
_cell.length_a   1.000
_cell.length_b   1.000
_cell.length_c   1.000
_cell.angle_alpha   90.00
_cell.angle_beta   90.00
_cell.angle_gamma   90.00
#
_symmetry.space_group_name_H-M   'P 1'
#
loop_
_entity.id
_entity.type
_entity.pdbx_description
1 polymer ?
#
loop_
_entity_poly.entity_id
_entity_poly.type
_entity_poly.pdbx_seq_one_letter_code
_entity_poly.pdbx_strand_id
1 'polypeptide(L)'
;MESKGLRFAFLICLVAGAVSQQCGSQAGGQLCPNNLCCSQYGYCGSTDAYCSTANHCQSNCHGGGNTPPSPSSDIGEGANNVRATYHLYNPQDNGWSLYAVSAYCSTWDGDQSYAWRSKYGWTAFCGPVGPHGQAACGQCLLVTNTATGAQATVRIVDQCSNGGLDLDVNVFNAIDTNGQGYAQGHLTVNYQFVNCGD
;
A
#
# COMPACT_ATOMS: atom_id res chain seq x y z
N MET A 1 12.73 -77.13 30.00
CA MET A 1 13.69 -76.14 30.51
C MET A 1 13.34 -74.81 29.89
N GLU A 2 13.16 -73.81 30.76
CA GLU A 2 12.66 -72.46 30.47
C GLU A 2 13.58 -71.68 29.52
N SER A 3 13.02 -70.72 28.78
CA SER A 3 13.57 -69.36 28.79
C SER A 3 12.51 -68.35 28.34
N LYS A 4 12.21 -67.42 29.26
CA LYS A 4 11.35 -66.25 29.08
C LYS A 4 12.05 -65.25 28.16
N GLY A 5 11.34 -64.72 27.18
CA GLY A 5 11.87 -63.70 26.27
C GLY A 5 10.81 -62.66 25.92
N LEU A 6 10.44 -61.83 26.90
CA LEU A 6 9.68 -60.61 26.71
C LEU A 6 10.45 -59.70 25.73
N ARG A 7 9.97 -59.54 24.50
CA ARG A 7 10.45 -58.49 23.58
C ARG A 7 9.41 -57.38 23.50
N PHE A 8 9.67 -56.36 24.33
CA PHE A 8 9.11 -55.03 24.20
C PHE A 8 9.72 -54.33 22.97
N ALA A 9 9.02 -53.30 22.48
CA ALA A 9 9.52 -52.21 21.63
C ALA A 9 9.61 -52.53 20.11
N PHE A 10 9.16 -51.68 19.19
CA PHE A 10 8.51 -50.37 19.29
C PHE A 10 7.95 -50.06 17.89
N LEU A 11 6.65 -49.87 17.75
CA LEU A 11 6.09 -49.29 16.53
C LEU A 11 6.26 -47.76 16.65
N ILE A 12 7.45 -47.24 16.35
CA ILE A 12 7.62 -45.80 16.09
C ILE A 12 6.97 -45.52 14.73
N CYS A 13 5.71 -45.10 14.76
CA CYS A 13 5.17 -44.27 13.68
C CYS A 13 5.76 -42.86 13.87
N LEU A 14 6.89 -42.60 13.20
CA LEU A 14 7.34 -41.23 12.96
C LEU A 14 6.31 -40.57 12.03
N VAL A 15 5.28 -39.97 12.62
CA VAL A 15 4.43 -39.02 11.90
C VAL A 15 5.28 -37.76 11.73
N ALA A 16 6.12 -37.74 10.69
CA ALA A 16 6.73 -36.52 10.22
C ALA A 16 5.59 -35.64 9.72
N GLY A 17 5.09 -34.75 10.57
CA GLY A 17 4.23 -33.66 10.14
C GLY A 17 5.03 -32.83 9.14
N ALA A 18 4.85 -33.08 7.85
CA ALA A 18 5.38 -32.22 6.82
C ALA A 18 4.73 -30.86 7.03
N VAL A 19 5.51 -29.87 7.46
CA VAL A 19 5.08 -28.47 7.44
C VAL A 19 4.97 -28.11 5.96
N SER A 20 3.77 -28.22 5.39
CA SER A 20 3.55 -27.90 4.00
C SER A 20 3.72 -26.40 3.81
N GLN A 21 4.42 -26.01 2.76
CA GLN A 21 4.45 -24.63 2.32
C GLN A 21 3.02 -24.18 1.99
N GLN A 22 2.64 -23.03 2.52
CA GLN A 22 1.28 -22.47 2.52
C GLN A 22 1.04 -21.54 1.34
N CYS A 23 2.11 -20.97 0.79
CA CYS A 23 2.04 -19.92 -0.21
C CYS A 23 3.27 -19.92 -1.14
N GLY A 24 3.21 -19.11 -2.19
CA GLY A 24 4.33 -18.87 -3.09
C GLY A 24 4.61 -20.01 -4.05
N SER A 25 5.76 -19.96 -4.70
CA SER A 25 6.19 -20.94 -5.72
C SER A 25 6.17 -22.39 -5.21
N GLN A 26 6.45 -22.58 -3.92
CA GLN A 26 6.45 -23.89 -3.26
C GLN A 26 5.04 -24.47 -3.09
N ALA A 27 4.02 -23.62 -3.12
CA ALA A 27 2.60 -23.98 -3.03
C ALA A 27 1.84 -23.71 -4.34
N GLY A 28 2.53 -23.72 -5.49
CA GLY A 28 1.89 -23.50 -6.79
C GLY A 28 1.32 -22.09 -6.99
N GLY A 29 1.90 -21.09 -6.33
CA GLY A 29 1.47 -19.69 -6.41
C GLY A 29 0.31 -19.31 -5.50
N GLN A 30 -0.05 -20.16 -4.53
CA GLN A 30 -1.08 -19.82 -3.54
C GLN A 30 -0.72 -18.56 -2.74
N LEU A 31 -1.73 -17.76 -2.45
CA LEU A 31 -1.62 -16.59 -1.58
C LEU A 31 -1.92 -16.96 -0.13
N CYS A 32 -1.37 -16.19 0.80
CA CYS A 32 -1.67 -16.36 2.20
C CYS A 32 -3.09 -15.91 2.54
N PRO A 33 -3.80 -16.62 3.44
CA PRO A 33 -5.06 -16.15 4.01
C PRO A 33 -4.88 -14.82 4.76
N ASN A 34 -5.97 -14.05 4.90
CA ASN A 34 -6.03 -12.80 5.66
C ASN A 34 -5.00 -11.73 5.22
N ASN A 35 -4.61 -11.72 3.95
CA ASN A 35 -3.63 -10.80 3.39
C ASN A 35 -2.26 -10.82 4.10
N LEU A 36 -1.88 -11.94 4.70
CA LEU A 36 -0.54 -12.12 5.26
C LEU A 36 0.51 -12.16 4.15
N CYS A 37 1.76 -11.90 4.52
CA CYS A 37 2.90 -11.93 3.62
C CYS A 37 3.39 -13.36 3.43
N CYS A 38 3.78 -13.69 2.20
CA CYS A 38 4.42 -14.96 1.90
C CYS A 38 5.94 -14.81 1.94
N SER A 39 6.59 -15.43 2.92
CA SER A 39 8.05 -15.46 3.01
C SER A 39 8.69 -16.18 1.81
N GLN A 40 10.00 -16.02 1.65
CA GLN A 40 10.79 -16.76 0.66
C GLN A 40 10.70 -18.28 0.77
N TYR A 41 10.33 -18.78 1.95
CA TYR A 41 10.24 -20.21 2.26
C TYR A 41 8.82 -20.78 2.07
N GLY A 42 7.86 -19.95 1.65
CA GLY A 42 6.49 -20.37 1.41
C GLY A 42 5.63 -20.45 2.66
N TYR A 43 5.92 -19.64 3.68
CA TYR A 43 5.12 -19.53 4.90
C TYR A 43 4.46 -18.16 5.02
N CYS A 44 3.28 -18.14 5.64
CA CYS A 44 2.48 -16.95 5.86
C CYS A 44 2.78 -16.30 7.21
N GLY A 45 2.96 -14.98 7.22
CA GLY A 45 3.17 -14.21 8.45
C GLY A 45 3.12 -12.71 8.20
N SER A 46 3.21 -11.92 9.28
CA SER A 46 3.06 -10.46 9.25
C SER A 46 4.30 -9.68 9.70
N THR A 47 5.40 -10.37 10.03
CA THR A 47 6.66 -9.72 10.44
C THR A 47 7.59 -9.52 9.25
N ASP A 48 8.65 -8.71 9.39
CA ASP A 48 9.61 -8.42 8.32
C ASP A 48 10.26 -9.67 7.72
N ALA A 49 10.41 -10.76 8.48
CA ALA A 49 10.92 -12.04 7.95
C ALA A 49 10.00 -12.64 6.86
N TYR A 50 8.73 -12.26 6.85
CA TYR A 50 7.72 -12.69 5.90
C TYR A 50 7.41 -11.61 4.88
N CYS A 51 7.40 -10.35 5.31
CA CYS A 51 6.91 -9.22 4.53
C CYS A 51 8.02 -8.43 3.82
N SER A 52 9.27 -8.46 4.29
CA SER A 52 10.31 -7.64 3.68
C SER A 52 10.75 -8.20 2.34
N THR A 53 10.84 -7.34 1.32
CA THR A 53 11.48 -7.69 0.05
C THR A 53 12.96 -8.05 0.23
N ALA A 54 13.64 -7.48 1.25
CA ALA A 54 15.01 -7.84 1.61
C ALA A 54 15.14 -9.29 2.10
N ASN A 55 14.05 -9.88 2.61
CA ASN A 55 13.94 -11.28 3.01
C ASN A 55 13.24 -12.14 1.93
N HIS A 56 13.36 -11.73 0.67
CA HIS A 56 12.83 -12.41 -0.51
C HIS A 56 11.35 -12.81 -0.39
N CYS A 57 10.54 -11.94 0.22
CA CYS A 57 9.09 -12.11 0.25
C CYS A 57 8.53 -12.33 -1.17
N GLN A 58 7.61 -13.29 -1.29
CA GLN A 58 7.02 -13.74 -2.55
C GLN A 58 5.68 -13.04 -2.88
N SER A 59 4.88 -12.65 -1.88
CA SER A 59 3.58 -11.97 -2.08
C SER A 59 3.15 -11.16 -0.85
N ASN A 60 2.34 -10.11 -1.06
CA ASN A 60 1.90 -9.16 -0.01
C ASN A 60 3.07 -8.53 0.76
N CYS A 61 4.16 -8.20 0.07
CA CYS A 61 5.40 -7.72 0.67
C CYS A 61 5.34 -6.21 0.98
N HIS A 62 5.97 -5.78 2.07
CA HIS A 62 6.23 -4.38 2.38
C HIS A 62 7.58 -3.93 1.78
N GLY A 63 7.60 -2.69 1.28
CA GLY A 63 8.50 -2.21 0.24
C GLY A 63 10.01 -2.35 0.45
N GLY A 64 10.69 -2.37 -0.70
CA GLY A 64 12.13 -2.22 -0.89
C GLY A 64 12.46 -2.62 -2.33
N GLY A 65 12.61 -1.63 -3.22
CA GLY A 65 12.74 -1.81 -4.66
C GLY A 65 13.95 -2.64 -5.12
N ASN A 66 13.74 -3.31 -6.25
CA ASN A 66 14.69 -3.72 -7.32
C ASN A 66 14.36 -5.13 -7.85
N THR A 67 13.29 -5.30 -8.63
CA THR A 67 13.23 -6.38 -9.64
C THR A 67 12.39 -6.00 -10.88
N PRO A 68 12.75 -6.52 -12.08
CA PRO A 68 12.19 -6.15 -13.39
C PRO A 68 10.71 -6.53 -13.58
N PRO A 69 9.98 -5.86 -14.50
CA PRO A 69 8.54 -6.07 -14.66
C PRO A 69 8.24 -7.45 -15.27
N SER A 70 7.44 -8.24 -14.56
CA SER A 70 6.74 -9.39 -15.14
C SER A 70 5.40 -8.91 -15.70
N PRO A 71 5.03 -9.26 -16.95
CA PRO A 71 3.91 -8.65 -17.64
C PRO A 71 2.63 -9.42 -17.36
N SER A 72 1.84 -9.00 -16.36
CA SER A 72 0.36 -9.11 -16.38
C SER A 72 -0.27 -8.70 -15.05
N SER A 73 -0.35 -7.39 -14.78
CA SER A 73 -1.50 -6.70 -14.13
C SER A 73 -1.09 -5.30 -13.70
N ASP A 74 -0.97 -4.37 -14.66
CA ASP A 74 -0.88 -2.92 -14.39
C ASP A 74 -2.23 -2.38 -13.92
N ILE A 75 -2.77 -2.96 -12.85
CA ILE A 75 -3.74 -2.26 -12.02
C ILE A 75 -3.15 -2.21 -10.61
N GLY A 76 -2.38 -1.16 -10.31
CA GLY A 76 -2.07 -0.82 -8.93
C GLY A 76 -3.36 -0.71 -8.12
N GLU A 77 -3.31 -1.06 -6.83
CA GLU A 77 -4.47 -1.06 -5.95
C GLU A 77 -5.26 0.26 -6.05
N GLY A 78 -6.59 0.20 -5.95
CA GLY A 78 -7.41 1.38 -6.19
C GLY A 78 -8.87 1.16 -5.86
N ALA A 79 -9.62 2.24 -5.78
CA ALA A 79 -11.06 2.20 -5.53
C ALA A 79 -11.79 3.20 -6.42
N ASN A 80 -13.08 2.92 -6.64
CA ASN A 80 -13.96 3.72 -7.48
C ASN A 80 -15.04 4.40 -6.63
N ASN A 81 -15.58 5.51 -7.13
CA ASN A 81 -16.67 6.26 -6.50
C ASN A 81 -16.35 6.72 -5.06
N VAL A 82 -15.13 7.18 -4.85
CA VAL A 82 -14.59 7.61 -3.55
C VAL A 82 -14.82 9.11 -3.39
N ARG A 83 -15.18 9.53 -2.19
CA ARG A 83 -15.31 10.96 -1.85
C ARG A 83 -13.92 11.60 -1.74
N ALA A 84 -13.69 12.69 -2.46
CA ALA A 84 -12.51 13.54 -2.27
C ALA A 84 -12.95 14.93 -1.83
N THR A 85 -12.54 15.36 -0.64
CA THR A 85 -12.69 16.75 -0.17
C THR A 85 -11.43 17.55 -0.52
N TYR A 86 -11.33 18.78 -0.03
CA TYR A 86 -10.13 19.57 -0.15
C TYR A 86 -9.69 20.17 1.19
N HIS A 87 -8.39 20.37 1.31
CA HIS A 87 -7.70 21.03 2.39
C HIS A 87 -6.80 22.15 1.85
N LEU A 88 -6.59 23.20 2.64
CA LEU A 88 -5.73 24.33 2.27
C LEU A 88 -4.29 24.05 2.72
N TYR A 89 -3.64 23.04 2.15
CA TYR A 89 -2.22 22.78 2.43
C TYR A 89 -1.34 23.90 1.85
N ASN A 90 -1.69 24.40 0.65
CA ASN A 90 -0.97 25.45 -0.07
C ASN A 90 0.54 25.17 -0.11
N PRO A 91 0.98 24.00 -0.61
CA PRO A 91 2.38 23.61 -0.53
C PRO A 91 3.31 24.55 -1.30
N GLN A 92 2.82 25.19 -2.37
CA GLN A 92 3.57 26.20 -3.14
C GLN A 92 3.98 27.40 -2.27
N ASP A 93 3.13 27.81 -1.33
CA ASP A 93 3.38 28.97 -0.46
C ASP A 93 4.31 28.62 0.71
N ASN A 94 4.37 27.34 1.07
CA ASN A 94 5.14 26.83 2.21
C ASN A 94 6.44 26.12 1.79
N GLY A 95 6.94 26.37 0.58
CA GLY A 95 8.17 25.77 0.05
C GLY A 95 8.11 24.24 0.00
N TRP A 96 6.91 23.69 -0.17
CA TRP A 96 6.58 22.26 -0.14
C TRP A 96 7.03 21.57 1.16
N SER A 97 7.13 22.28 2.28
CA SER A 97 7.57 21.72 3.56
C SER A 97 6.46 20.96 4.26
N LEU A 98 6.62 19.63 4.44
CA LEU A 98 5.64 18.81 5.18
C LEU A 98 5.54 19.25 6.64
N TYR A 99 6.65 19.72 7.24
CA TYR A 99 6.65 20.26 8.60
C TYR A 99 5.81 21.53 8.73
N ALA A 100 5.82 22.40 7.72
CA ALA A 100 5.11 23.68 7.78
C ALA A 100 3.59 23.50 7.86
N VAL A 101 3.07 22.41 7.28
CA VAL A 101 1.64 22.08 7.31
C VAL A 101 1.28 21.05 8.38
N SER A 102 2.25 20.64 9.22
CA SER A 102 2.08 19.58 10.21
C SER A 102 1.51 18.28 9.63
N ALA A 103 1.90 17.95 8.39
CA ALA A 103 1.44 16.75 7.71
C ALA A 103 1.87 15.50 8.50
N TYR A 104 1.00 14.50 8.61
CA TYR A 104 1.29 13.27 9.35
C TYR A 104 2.59 12.59 8.88
N CYS A 105 2.85 12.58 7.57
CA CYS A 105 4.05 11.94 7.01
C CYS A 105 5.35 12.73 7.23
N SER A 106 5.29 13.93 7.81
CA SER A 106 6.48 14.76 8.06
C SER A 106 7.58 14.05 8.86
N THR A 107 7.21 13.10 9.73
CA THR A 107 8.16 12.33 10.54
C THR A 107 9.11 11.47 9.71
N TRP A 108 8.67 11.01 8.53
CA TRP A 108 9.46 10.11 7.68
C TRP A 108 9.87 10.75 6.35
N ASP A 109 9.04 11.64 5.82
CA ASP A 109 9.22 12.25 4.50
C ASP A 109 9.57 13.75 4.56
N GLY A 110 9.64 14.35 5.75
CA GLY A 110 9.88 15.79 5.92
C GLY A 110 11.22 16.26 5.36
N ASP A 111 12.24 15.40 5.41
CA ASP A 111 13.61 15.72 4.97
C ASP A 111 13.87 15.34 3.50
N GLN A 112 12.85 14.85 2.78
CA GLN A 112 12.99 14.55 1.36
C GLN A 112 13.38 15.80 0.55
N SER A 113 14.04 15.58 -0.58
CA SER A 113 14.49 16.67 -1.44
C SER A 113 13.33 17.56 -1.89
N TYR A 114 13.60 18.84 -2.16
CA TYR A 114 12.59 19.75 -2.71
C TYR A 114 11.96 19.16 -3.98
N ALA A 115 12.78 18.61 -4.89
CA ALA A 115 12.32 18.00 -6.13
C ALA A 115 11.31 16.87 -5.89
N TRP A 116 11.55 16.02 -4.87
CA TRP A 116 10.63 14.94 -4.50
C TRP A 116 9.32 15.48 -3.92
N ARG A 117 9.43 16.46 -3.00
CA ARG A 117 8.28 17.07 -2.29
C ARG A 117 7.39 17.87 -3.24
N SER A 118 7.98 18.52 -4.24
CA SER A 118 7.31 19.41 -5.19
C SER A 118 6.91 18.76 -6.51
N LYS A 119 7.15 17.46 -6.69
CA LYS A 119 6.91 16.78 -7.96
C LYS A 119 5.43 16.67 -8.33
N TYR A 120 4.60 16.42 -7.31
CA TYR A 120 3.16 16.21 -7.44
C TYR A 120 2.42 17.02 -6.38
N GLY A 121 1.16 17.36 -6.65
CA GLY A 121 0.29 17.97 -5.65
C GLY A 121 0.03 17.01 -4.47
N TRP A 122 -0.39 17.56 -3.34
CA TRP A 122 -0.52 16.80 -2.09
C TRP A 122 -1.94 16.31 -1.82
N THR A 123 -2.04 15.23 -1.04
CA THR A 123 -3.31 14.76 -0.50
C THR A 123 -3.12 14.05 0.85
N ALA A 124 -4.16 14.09 1.70
CA ALA A 124 -4.37 13.11 2.75
C ALA A 124 -5.09 11.87 2.19
N PHE A 125 -4.75 10.70 2.71
CA PHE A 125 -5.36 9.45 2.28
C PHE A 125 -5.98 8.66 3.42
N CYS A 126 -7.21 8.20 3.21
CA CYS A 126 -7.94 7.30 4.08
C CYS A 126 -8.99 6.49 3.29
N GLY A 127 -8.67 6.18 2.03
CA GLY A 127 -9.56 5.47 1.11
C GLY A 127 -9.81 4.02 1.52
N PRO A 128 -10.82 3.35 0.94
CA PRO A 128 -11.22 2.02 1.36
C PRO A 128 -10.27 0.88 0.92
N VAL A 129 -9.35 1.16 -0.03
CA VAL A 129 -8.44 0.17 -0.61
C VAL A 129 -7.01 0.73 -0.67
N GLY A 130 -6.04 -0.06 -0.20
CA GLY A 130 -4.63 0.32 -0.14
C GLY A 130 -4.15 0.59 1.29
N PRO A 131 -2.85 0.88 1.47
CA PRO A 131 -2.25 1.08 2.78
C PRO A 131 -2.72 2.39 3.44
N HIS A 132 -2.62 2.44 4.77
CA HIS A 132 -2.96 3.61 5.59
C HIS A 132 -1.81 4.00 6.52
N GLY A 133 -1.89 5.23 7.04
CA GLY A 133 -0.91 5.76 7.98
C GLY A 133 0.50 5.75 7.37
N GLN A 134 1.49 5.34 8.16
CA GLN A 134 2.90 5.37 7.74
C GLN A 134 3.16 4.61 6.43
N ALA A 135 2.46 3.49 6.19
CA ALA A 135 2.68 2.68 4.99
C ALA A 135 2.23 3.36 3.69
N ALA A 136 1.33 4.36 3.78
CA ALA A 136 0.86 5.14 2.65
C ALA A 136 1.75 6.37 2.36
N CYS A 137 2.56 6.78 3.33
CA CYS A 137 3.36 8.00 3.23
C CYS A 137 4.31 7.96 2.02
N GLY A 138 4.28 9.05 1.25
CA GLY A 138 5.13 9.23 0.08
C GLY A 138 4.67 8.49 -1.17
N GLN A 139 3.65 7.62 -1.10
CA GLN A 139 3.10 6.95 -2.28
C GLN A 139 2.30 7.89 -3.17
N CYS A 140 2.10 7.51 -4.43
CA CYS A 140 1.38 8.33 -5.41
C CYS A 140 0.09 7.69 -5.88
N LEU A 141 -0.91 8.54 -6.10
CA LEU A 141 -2.21 8.16 -6.62
C LEU A 141 -2.46 8.88 -7.95
N LEU A 142 -2.92 8.17 -8.97
CA LEU A 142 -3.63 8.76 -10.09
C LEU A 142 -5.09 8.93 -9.69
N VAL A 143 -5.54 10.17 -9.53
CA VAL A 143 -6.91 10.52 -9.15
C VAL A 143 -7.67 10.98 -10.39
N THR A 144 -8.86 10.42 -10.61
CA THR A 144 -9.72 10.72 -11.76
C THR A 144 -11.07 11.22 -11.27
N ASN A 145 -11.47 12.43 -11.66
CA ASN A 145 -12.82 12.95 -11.44
C ASN A 145 -13.81 12.13 -12.28
N THR A 146 -14.78 11.46 -11.65
CA THR A 146 -15.73 10.59 -12.35
C THR A 146 -16.71 11.35 -13.22
N ALA A 147 -16.96 12.63 -12.95
CA ALA A 147 -17.90 13.46 -13.69
C ALA A 147 -17.31 14.01 -14.99
N THR A 148 -16.01 14.30 -15.00
CA THR A 148 -15.36 15.03 -16.11
C THR A 148 -14.24 14.24 -16.79
N GLY A 149 -13.75 13.17 -16.16
CA GLY A 149 -12.57 12.44 -16.61
C GLY A 149 -11.25 13.20 -16.40
N ALA A 150 -11.26 14.38 -15.77
CA ALA A 150 -10.04 15.10 -15.45
C ALA A 150 -9.20 14.32 -14.43
N GLN A 151 -7.88 14.35 -14.61
CA GLN A 151 -6.95 13.54 -13.81
C GLN A 151 -5.82 14.37 -13.22
N ALA A 152 -5.31 13.93 -12.07
CA ALA A 152 -4.07 14.42 -11.49
C ALA A 152 -3.34 13.28 -10.78
N THR A 153 -2.00 13.26 -10.88
CA THR A 153 -1.17 12.46 -9.99
C THR A 153 -0.85 13.27 -8.74
N VAL A 154 -1.10 12.67 -7.57
CA VAL A 154 -0.88 13.30 -6.27
C VAL A 154 0.02 12.42 -5.40
N ARG A 155 0.70 13.03 -4.43
CA ARG A 155 1.46 12.34 -3.40
C ARG A 155 0.70 12.36 -2.07
N ILE A 156 0.64 11.20 -1.43
CA ILE A 156 0.09 11.05 -0.09
C ILE A 156 1.10 11.61 0.91
N VAL A 157 0.71 12.66 1.62
CA VAL A 157 1.55 13.30 2.65
C VAL A 157 0.89 13.29 4.02
N ASP A 158 -0.37 12.88 4.10
CA ASP A 158 -1.15 12.99 5.32
C ASP A 158 -2.22 11.87 5.42
N GLN A 159 -2.88 11.79 6.56
CA GLN A 159 -3.97 10.85 6.81
C GLN A 159 -5.28 11.61 7.07
N CYS A 160 -6.41 10.99 6.70
CA CYS A 160 -7.74 11.57 6.92
C CYS A 160 -8.69 10.57 7.62
N SER A 161 -9.94 10.98 7.86
CA SER A 161 -10.99 10.15 8.46
C SER A 161 -12.31 10.16 7.69
N ASN A 162 -12.33 10.71 6.47
CA ASN A 162 -13.52 10.84 5.63
C ASN A 162 -13.82 9.59 4.76
N GLY A 163 -12.99 8.54 4.85
CA GLY A 163 -13.11 7.32 4.05
C GLY A 163 -12.68 7.47 2.59
N GLY A 164 -11.91 8.50 2.26
CA GLY A 164 -11.50 8.81 0.89
C GLY A 164 -10.20 9.60 0.81
N LEU A 165 -10.26 10.75 0.14
CA LEU A 165 -9.11 11.64 -0.04
C LEU A 165 -9.42 13.04 0.51
N ASP A 166 -8.39 13.75 0.93
CA ASP A 166 -8.45 15.19 1.17
C ASP A 166 -7.35 15.84 0.33
N LEU A 167 -7.73 16.41 -0.82
CA LEU A 167 -6.78 16.95 -1.80
C LEU A 167 -6.31 18.34 -1.38
N ASP A 168 -5.08 18.73 -1.70
CA ASP A 168 -4.76 20.16 -1.70
C ASP A 168 -5.72 20.91 -2.64
N VAL A 169 -6.16 22.09 -2.24
CA VAL A 169 -7.17 22.88 -2.96
C VAL A 169 -6.77 23.16 -4.41
N ASN A 170 -5.48 23.34 -4.70
CA ASN A 170 -5.01 23.58 -6.06
C ASN A 170 -5.17 22.33 -6.93
N VAL A 171 -4.96 21.14 -6.37
CA VAL A 171 -5.23 19.87 -7.06
C VAL A 171 -6.74 19.70 -7.26
N PHE A 172 -7.53 19.89 -6.21
CA PHE A 172 -8.98 19.77 -6.28
C PHE A 172 -9.56 20.63 -7.39
N ASN A 173 -9.20 21.91 -7.42
CA ASN A 173 -9.65 22.87 -8.44
C ASN A 173 -9.16 22.50 -9.84
N ALA A 174 -7.95 21.94 -9.98
CA ALA A 174 -7.42 21.51 -11.27
C ALA A 174 -8.23 20.37 -11.90
N ILE A 175 -8.81 19.48 -11.08
CA ILE A 175 -9.64 18.36 -11.57
C ILE A 175 -11.15 18.62 -11.46
N ASP A 176 -11.60 19.66 -10.77
CA ASP A 176 -13.00 20.13 -10.74
C ASP A 176 -13.33 21.01 -11.96
N THR A 177 -13.13 20.47 -13.16
CA THR A 177 -13.20 21.24 -14.42
C THR A 177 -14.61 21.73 -14.79
N ASN A 178 -15.66 21.28 -14.09
CA ASN A 178 -17.03 21.75 -14.25
C ASN A 178 -17.56 22.55 -13.04
N GLY A 179 -16.72 22.79 -12.02
CA GLY A 179 -17.03 23.57 -10.81
C GLY A 179 -18.08 22.94 -9.87
N GLN A 180 -18.55 21.72 -10.16
CA GLN A 180 -19.58 21.07 -9.36
C GLN A 180 -19.03 20.53 -8.05
N GLY A 181 -17.77 20.11 -8.04
CA GLY A 181 -17.11 19.62 -6.84
C GLY A 181 -17.05 20.70 -5.76
N TYR A 182 -16.63 21.90 -6.14
CA TYR A 182 -16.55 23.05 -5.24
C TYR A 182 -17.93 23.44 -4.72
N ALA A 183 -18.94 23.50 -5.60
CA ALA A 183 -20.32 23.81 -5.22
C ALA A 183 -20.91 22.80 -4.22
N GLN A 184 -20.47 21.53 -4.28
CA GLN A 184 -20.93 20.43 -3.42
C GLN A 184 -19.99 20.15 -2.23
N GLY A 185 -18.86 20.85 -2.15
CA GLY A 185 -17.81 20.66 -1.14
C GLY A 185 -17.04 19.33 -1.26
N HIS A 186 -17.20 18.58 -2.35
CA HIS A 186 -16.43 17.36 -2.63
C HIS A 186 -16.57 16.92 -4.09
N LEU A 187 -15.59 16.15 -4.55
CA LEU A 187 -15.64 15.38 -5.80
C LEU A 187 -15.99 13.91 -5.51
N THR A 188 -16.55 13.25 -6.51
CA THR A 188 -16.52 11.79 -6.61
C THR A 188 -15.36 11.41 -7.53
N VAL A 189 -14.45 10.57 -7.06
CA VAL A 189 -13.23 10.21 -7.78
C VAL A 189 -13.01 8.71 -7.82
N ASN A 190 -12.29 8.26 -8.84
CA ASN A 190 -11.58 6.98 -8.80
C ASN A 190 -10.11 7.27 -8.48
N TYR A 191 -9.44 6.40 -7.74
CA TYR A 191 -8.00 6.50 -7.55
C TYR A 191 -7.31 5.17 -7.80
N GLN A 192 -6.04 5.27 -8.14
CA GLN A 192 -5.17 4.13 -8.35
C GLN A 192 -3.76 4.44 -7.83
N PHE A 193 -3.18 3.53 -7.05
CA PHE A 193 -1.77 3.60 -6.69
C PHE A 193 -0.90 3.43 -7.93
N VAL A 194 0.02 4.37 -8.13
CA VAL A 194 0.91 4.42 -9.29
C VAL A 194 2.36 4.65 -8.85
N ASN A 195 3.29 4.26 -9.70
CA ASN A 195 4.70 4.56 -9.47
C ASN A 195 4.93 6.08 -9.58
N CYS A 196 5.54 6.68 -8.55
CA CYS A 196 5.89 8.10 -8.52
C CYS A 196 7.02 8.48 -9.49
N GLY A 197 7.83 7.51 -9.96
CA GLY A 197 8.99 7.71 -10.83
C GLY A 197 10.10 8.56 -10.20
N ASP A 198 10.22 8.50 -8.87
CA ASP A 198 11.19 9.27 -8.06
C ASP A 198 12.64 8.81 -8.23
#